data_AF-A0A353YH37-F1
#
_entry.id   AF-A0A353YH37-F1
#
_cell.length_a   1.000
_cell.length_b   1.000
_cell.length_c   1.000
_cell.angle_alpha   90.00
_cell.angle_beta   90.00
_cell.angle_gamma   90.00
#
_symmetry.space_group_name_H-M   'P 1'
#
loop_
_entity.id
_entity.type
_entity.pdbx_description
1 polymer ?
#
loop_
_entity_poly.entity_id
_entity_poly.type
_entity_poly.pdbx_seq_one_letter_code
_entity_poly.pdbx_strand_id
1 'polypeptide(L)'
;MAKLDGGGDPATSHILVICPTHRDLRELPLLSTPRINYLFHDYASASLEDLISKAAPDGDLAADPMAEIDCIFVAIDGMKIAAVISTDDYPGSALAAGVAKRLGLPGPEPEIALICQHKYLSRVAQAKLVPDAVPPFALIDVAQGTPVPGGLSFPLFVKPVKSFFSIGAQKIASAAELAALLPRWAKLDQFFLPLDRMLERYAGTKIGTKRLIAEGLLKGVQVTVEGYA
;
A
#
# COMPACT_ATOMS: atom_id res chain seq x y z
N MET A 1 -5.19 6.84 21.35
CA MET A 1 -6.40 7.63 21.03
C MET A 1 -6.22 9.05 21.54
N ALA A 2 -5.85 9.98 20.67
CA ALA A 2 -6.01 11.41 20.96
C ALA A 2 -7.43 11.80 20.52
N LYS A 3 -8.20 12.44 21.40
CA LYS A 3 -9.50 13.02 21.05
C LYS A 3 -9.25 14.25 20.17
N LEU A 4 -9.94 14.32 19.03
CA LEU A 4 -10.03 15.54 18.23
C LEU A 4 -11.09 16.44 18.88
N ASP A 5 -10.70 17.64 19.32
CA ASP A 5 -11.59 18.58 20.02
C ASP A 5 -12.62 19.19 19.05
N GLY A 6 -13.91 18.93 19.32
CA GLY A 6 -15.06 19.28 18.48
C GLY A 6 -15.61 20.70 18.65
N GLY A 7 -14.78 21.72 18.58
CA GLY A 7 -15.19 23.13 18.71
C GLY A 7 -14.60 24.04 17.64
N GLY A 8 -14.98 23.86 16.37
CA GLY A 8 -14.51 24.65 15.25
C GLY A 8 -15.53 25.67 14.73
N ASP A 9 -15.07 26.85 14.32
CA ASP A 9 -15.87 27.83 13.56
C ASP A 9 -16.43 27.16 12.28
N PRO A 10 -17.74 27.26 11.97
CA PRO A 10 -18.35 26.68 10.77
C PRO A 10 -17.72 27.14 9.44
N ALA A 11 -16.94 28.22 9.43
CA ALA A 11 -16.14 28.63 8.27
C ALA A 11 -14.88 27.79 8.04
N THR A 12 -14.44 27.02 9.04
CA THR A 12 -13.20 26.24 9.02
C THR A 12 -13.35 25.00 8.14
N SER A 13 -12.48 24.87 7.14
CA SER A 13 -12.36 23.67 6.33
C SER A 13 -11.19 22.82 6.83
N HIS A 14 -11.34 21.51 6.80
CA HIS A 14 -10.35 20.57 7.33
C HIS A 14 -9.67 19.80 6.19
N ILE A 15 -8.37 19.60 6.31
CA ILE A 15 -7.59 18.70 5.48
C ILE A 15 -7.27 17.47 6.33
N LEU A 16 -7.78 16.31 5.94
CA LEU A 16 -7.52 15.06 6.63
C LEU A 16 -6.23 14.43 6.12
N VAL A 17 -5.26 14.22 7.01
CA VAL A 17 -3.96 13.64 6.74
C VAL A 17 -3.97 12.20 7.26
N ILE A 18 -3.93 11.24 6.35
CA ILE A 18 -3.93 9.80 6.64
C ILE A 18 -2.49 9.28 6.71
N CYS A 19 -2.18 8.53 7.76
CA CYS A 19 -0.85 7.96 8.05
C CYS A 19 0.25 9.04 7.99
N PRO A 20 0.16 10.08 8.83
CA PRO A 20 1.11 11.18 8.78
C PRO A 20 2.51 10.72 9.22
N THR A 21 3.52 11.16 8.48
CA THR A 21 4.93 11.00 8.88
C THR A 21 5.30 12.01 9.97
N HIS A 22 6.46 11.82 10.60
CA HIS A 22 7.03 12.83 11.51
C HIS A 22 7.18 14.21 10.85
N ARG A 23 7.41 14.26 9.53
CA ARG A 23 7.50 15.53 8.80
C ARG A 23 6.13 16.20 8.72
N ASP A 24 5.07 15.43 8.45
CA ASP A 24 3.72 15.99 8.33
C ASP A 24 3.24 16.59 9.65
N LEU A 25 3.47 15.87 10.76
CA LEU A 25 3.12 16.35 12.10
C LEU A 25 3.89 17.60 12.51
N ARG A 26 5.12 17.77 12.00
CA ARG A 26 5.96 18.94 12.29
C ARG A 26 5.59 20.14 11.43
N GLU A 27 5.36 19.94 10.14
CA GLU A 27 5.29 21.01 9.15
C GLU A 27 3.86 21.46 8.84
N LEU A 28 2.90 20.53 8.70
CA LEU A 28 1.54 20.89 8.27
C LEU A 28 0.80 21.80 9.27
N PRO A 29 0.92 21.64 10.60
CA PRO A 29 0.29 22.58 11.54
C PRO A 29 0.78 24.03 11.40
N LEU A 30 2.00 24.24 10.89
CA LEU A 30 2.56 25.57 10.65
C LEU A 30 1.89 26.28 9.45
N LEU A 31 1.17 25.53 8.61
CA LEU A 31 0.43 26.04 7.46
C LEU A 31 -1.05 26.29 7.79
N SER A 32 -1.48 25.99 9.01
CA SER A 32 -2.86 26.23 9.45
C SER A 32 -3.22 27.71 9.40
N THR A 33 -4.46 27.99 9.01
CA THR A 33 -5.03 29.35 8.98
C THR A 33 -6.39 29.32 9.69
N PRO A 34 -7.01 30.47 10.00
CA PRO A 34 -8.38 30.47 10.53
C PRO A 34 -9.41 29.78 9.63
N ARG A 35 -9.11 29.53 8.35
CA ARG A 35 -9.99 28.85 7.39
C ARG A 35 -9.59 27.41 7.08
N ILE A 36 -8.37 26.99 7.43
CA ILE A 36 -7.81 25.68 7.07
C ILE A 36 -7.15 25.08 8.31
N ASN A 37 -7.63 23.91 8.72
CA ASN A 37 -7.04 23.12 9.79
C ASN A 37 -6.65 21.73 9.27
N TYR A 38 -5.62 21.12 9.88
CA TYR A 38 -5.19 19.76 9.56
C TYR A 38 -5.65 18.78 10.63
N LEU A 39 -6.31 17.71 10.22
CA LEU A 39 -6.69 16.58 11.07
C LEU A 39 -5.78 15.41 10.76
N PHE A 40 -5.30 14.71 11.77
CA PHE A 40 -4.33 13.63 11.61
C PHE A 40 -4.94 12.32 12.06
N HIS A 41 -4.86 11.31 11.20
CA HIS A 41 -5.33 9.95 11.49
C HIS A 41 -4.26 8.94 11.09
N ASP A 42 -3.69 8.23 12.06
CA ASP A 42 -2.73 7.15 11.79
C ASP A 42 -3.43 5.80 11.74
N TYR A 43 -3.01 4.95 10.81
CA TYR A 43 -3.45 3.56 10.69
C TYR A 43 -2.25 2.67 10.43
N ALA A 44 -1.87 1.88 11.44
CA ALA A 44 -0.98 0.72 11.34
C ALA A 44 0.37 0.93 10.61
N SER A 45 0.84 2.17 10.40
CA SER A 45 2.03 2.47 9.60
C SER A 45 3.28 1.82 10.23
N ALA A 46 3.48 2.04 11.53
CA ALA A 46 4.60 1.47 12.28
C ALA A 46 4.45 -0.05 12.51
N SER A 47 3.23 -0.55 12.74
CA SER A 47 3.02 -1.98 12.99
C SER A 47 3.21 -2.83 11.74
N LEU A 48 2.84 -2.32 10.56
CA LEU A 48 3.12 -2.96 9.28
C LEU A 48 4.62 -2.96 8.97
N GLU A 49 5.34 -1.88 9.28
CA GLU A 49 6.80 -1.80 9.15
C GLU A 49 7.52 -2.82 10.03
N ASP A 50 7.09 -2.95 11.28
CA ASP A 50 7.60 -3.96 12.19
C ASP A 50 7.32 -5.38 11.68
N LEU A 51 6.14 -5.62 11.11
CA LEU A 51 5.73 -6.94 10.64
C LEU A 51 6.57 -7.43 9.45
N ILE A 52 6.97 -6.53 8.55
CA ILE A 52 7.83 -6.91 7.41
C ILE A 52 9.33 -6.97 7.78
N SER A 53 9.74 -6.21 8.81
CA SER A 53 11.15 -6.09 9.22
C SER A 53 11.57 -7.11 10.28
N LYS A 54 10.65 -7.51 11.18
CA LYS A 54 10.87 -8.48 12.26
C LYS A 54 10.09 -9.76 11.98
N ALA A 55 10.43 -10.87 12.64
CA ALA A 55 9.57 -12.05 12.62
C ALA A 55 8.20 -11.66 13.22
N ALA A 56 7.12 -11.83 12.44
CA ALA A 56 5.78 -11.37 12.79
C ALA A 56 5.41 -11.75 14.24
N PRO A 57 5.07 -10.77 15.10
CA PRO A 57 4.49 -11.04 16.40
C PRO A 57 3.19 -11.86 16.26
N ASP A 58 2.87 -12.68 17.25
CA ASP A 58 1.53 -13.30 17.36
C ASP A 58 0.49 -12.22 17.72
N GLY A 59 -0.43 -11.87 16.80
CA GLY A 59 -1.56 -10.96 17.05
C GLY A 59 -2.09 -10.23 15.80
N ASP A 60 -3.30 -9.68 15.81
CA ASP A 60 -3.80 -8.82 14.72
C ASP A 60 -3.09 -7.46 14.76
N LEU A 61 -2.11 -7.27 13.87
CA LEU A 61 -1.21 -6.11 13.89
C LEU A 61 -1.74 -4.90 13.11
N ALA A 62 -2.81 -5.07 12.34
CA ALA A 62 -3.55 -4.00 11.68
C ALA A 62 -5.06 -4.30 11.74
N ALA A 63 -5.87 -3.29 12.08
CA ALA A 63 -7.32 -3.41 12.03
C ALA A 63 -7.80 -3.64 10.59
N ASP A 64 -9.03 -4.12 10.42
CA ASP A 64 -9.63 -4.18 9.09
C ASP A 64 -9.69 -2.77 8.46
N PRO A 65 -9.18 -2.57 7.23
CA PRO A 65 -9.09 -1.23 6.64
C PRO A 65 -10.47 -0.62 6.35
N MET A 66 -11.51 -1.42 6.15
CA MET A 66 -12.87 -0.88 5.98
C MET A 66 -13.45 -0.44 7.32
N ALA A 67 -13.21 -1.21 8.38
CA ALA A 67 -13.56 -0.78 9.74
C ALA A 67 -12.80 0.49 10.15
N GLU A 68 -11.54 0.63 9.73
CA GLU A 68 -10.78 1.85 9.97
C GLU A 68 -11.37 3.05 9.24
N ILE A 69 -11.78 2.88 7.97
CA ILE A 69 -12.49 3.93 7.24
C ILE A 69 -13.79 4.29 7.95
N ASP A 70 -14.53 3.33 8.51
CA ASP A 70 -15.72 3.64 9.33
C ASP A 70 -15.37 4.45 10.58
N CYS A 71 -14.29 4.10 11.29
CA CYS A 71 -13.80 4.87 12.44
C CYS A 71 -13.42 6.31 12.06
N ILE A 72 -12.76 6.51 10.91
CA ILE A 72 -12.47 7.85 10.38
C ILE A 72 -13.75 8.64 10.19
N PHE A 73 -14.78 8.04 9.58
CA PHE A 73 -16.06 8.71 9.33
C PHE A 73 -16.81 9.09 10.61
N VAL A 74 -16.71 8.28 11.66
CA VAL A 74 -17.22 8.66 12.99
C VAL A 74 -16.44 9.84 13.56
N ALA A 75 -15.12 9.87 13.40
CA ALA A 75 -14.27 10.93 13.96
C ALA A 75 -14.44 12.29 13.27
N ILE A 76 -14.79 12.31 11.99
CA ILE A 76 -14.99 13.54 11.20
C ILE A 76 -16.46 13.96 11.07
N ASP A 77 -17.38 13.29 11.77
CA ASP A 77 -18.80 13.57 11.66
C ASP A 77 -19.11 15.04 12.00
N GLY A 78 -19.96 15.67 11.18
CA GLY A 78 -20.27 17.10 11.27
C GLY A 78 -19.15 18.07 10.87
N MET A 79 -17.95 17.58 10.50
CA MET A 79 -16.83 18.43 10.07
C MET A 79 -16.81 18.65 8.56
N LYS A 80 -16.50 19.88 8.13
CA LYS A 80 -16.29 20.18 6.71
C LYS A 80 -14.90 19.72 6.28
N ILE A 81 -14.80 18.56 5.62
CA ILE A 81 -13.55 18.07 5.01
C ILE A 81 -13.44 18.60 3.58
N ALA A 82 -12.38 19.37 3.30
CA ALA A 82 -12.11 19.92 1.97
C ALA A 82 -11.14 19.06 1.15
N ALA A 83 -10.26 18.30 1.80
CA ALA A 83 -9.30 17.43 1.13
C ALA A 83 -8.88 16.27 2.04
N VAL A 84 -8.41 15.19 1.42
CA VAL A 84 -7.75 14.07 2.07
C VAL A 84 -6.38 13.92 1.42
N ILE A 85 -5.32 13.83 2.23
CA ILE A 85 -3.95 13.65 1.76
C ILE A 85 -3.26 12.53 2.52
N SER A 86 -2.26 11.93 1.90
CA SER A 86 -1.28 11.06 2.56
C SER A 86 0.05 11.22 1.86
N THR A 87 1.13 11.21 2.64
CA THR A 87 2.53 11.17 2.16
C THR A 87 3.15 9.78 2.35
N ASP A 88 2.39 8.85 2.92
CA ASP A 88 2.77 7.46 3.13
C ASP A 88 2.30 6.60 1.94
N ASP A 89 3.20 5.74 1.41
CA ASP A 89 2.86 4.85 0.28
C ASP A 89 1.77 3.86 0.69
N TYR A 90 2.02 3.10 1.75
CA TYR A 90 1.07 2.13 2.28
C TYR A 90 1.29 1.94 3.78
N PRO A 91 0.21 1.96 4.57
CA PRO A 91 -1.20 1.90 4.12
C PRO A 91 -1.85 3.25 3.75
N GLY A 92 -1.15 4.36 3.94
CA GLY A 92 -1.70 5.72 3.87
C GLY A 92 -2.37 6.08 2.55
N SER A 93 -1.67 5.95 1.41
CA SER A 93 -2.24 6.33 0.12
C SER A 93 -3.45 5.48 -0.29
N ALA A 94 -3.50 4.20 0.13
CA ALA A 94 -4.64 3.33 -0.12
C ALA A 94 -5.87 3.76 0.69
N LEU A 95 -5.70 3.98 2.00
CA LEU A 95 -6.80 4.45 2.85
C LEU A 95 -7.27 5.83 2.42
N ALA A 96 -6.36 6.76 2.11
CA ALA A 96 -6.70 8.10 1.64
C ALA A 96 -7.58 8.07 0.38
N ALA A 97 -7.26 7.20 -0.59
CA ALA A 97 -8.08 6.99 -1.78
C ALA A 97 -9.50 6.51 -1.41
N GLY A 98 -9.60 5.51 -0.51
CA GLY A 98 -10.87 4.99 -0.03
C GLY A 98 -11.74 6.03 0.70
N VAL A 99 -11.12 6.84 1.56
CA VAL A 99 -11.78 7.94 2.28
C VAL A 99 -12.22 9.05 1.33
N ALA A 100 -11.35 9.50 0.42
CA ALA A 100 -11.68 10.51 -0.58
C ALA A 100 -12.87 10.08 -1.46
N LYS A 101 -12.87 8.81 -1.91
CA LYS A 101 -13.98 8.24 -2.69
C LYS A 101 -15.30 8.30 -1.94
N ARG A 102 -15.32 7.93 -0.65
CA ARG A 102 -16.53 7.93 0.17
C ARG A 102 -17.01 9.34 0.53
N LEU A 103 -16.10 10.31 0.65
CA LEU A 103 -16.42 11.72 0.82
C LEU A 103 -16.85 12.42 -0.48
N GLY A 104 -16.72 11.76 -1.64
CA GLY A 104 -16.98 12.39 -2.94
C GLY A 104 -15.97 13.48 -3.30
N LEU A 105 -14.78 13.44 -2.71
CA LEU A 105 -13.71 14.41 -2.95
C LEU A 105 -12.83 13.98 -4.13
N PRO A 106 -12.16 14.93 -4.82
CA PRO A 106 -11.15 14.60 -5.81
C PRO A 106 -10.04 13.73 -5.22
N GLY A 107 -9.65 12.69 -5.95
CA GLY A 107 -8.60 11.76 -5.54
C GLY A 107 -8.43 10.61 -6.53
N PRO A 108 -7.39 9.78 -6.38
CA PRO A 108 -7.23 8.59 -7.19
C PRO A 108 -8.37 7.60 -6.92
N GLU A 109 -8.81 6.90 -7.97
CA GLU A 109 -9.75 5.80 -7.83
C GLU A 109 -9.13 4.69 -6.95
N PRO A 110 -9.80 4.22 -5.88
CA PRO A 110 -9.23 3.23 -4.96
C PRO A 110 -8.73 1.96 -5.65
N GLU A 111 -9.49 1.47 -6.65
CA GLU A 111 -9.08 0.33 -7.47
C GLU A 111 -7.70 0.55 -8.12
N ILE A 112 -7.51 1.71 -8.75
CA ILE A 112 -6.29 2.05 -9.47
C ILE A 112 -5.12 2.24 -8.50
N ALA A 113 -5.35 2.91 -7.37
CA ALA A 113 -4.35 3.04 -6.31
C ALA A 113 -3.86 1.67 -5.82
N LEU A 114 -4.79 0.74 -5.58
CA LEU A 114 -4.46 -0.62 -5.11
C LEU A 114 -3.74 -1.45 -6.18
N ILE A 115 -4.13 -1.35 -7.46
CA ILE A 115 -3.44 -2.00 -8.57
C ILE A 115 -1.99 -1.51 -8.66
N CYS A 116 -1.77 -0.20 -8.56
CA CYS A 116 -0.43 0.40 -8.57
C CYS A 116 0.44 -0.09 -7.41
N GLN A 117 -0.15 -0.29 -6.24
CA GLN A 117 0.55 -0.79 -5.05
C GLN A 117 0.84 -2.29 -5.07
N HIS A 118 0.05 -3.08 -5.79
CA HIS A 118 0.26 -4.52 -5.91
C HIS A 118 1.16 -4.84 -7.11
N LYS A 119 2.43 -5.15 -6.86
CA LYS A 119 3.48 -5.26 -7.89
C LYS A 119 3.12 -6.18 -9.06
N TYR A 120 2.44 -7.30 -8.81
CA TYR A 120 1.96 -8.18 -9.89
C TYR A 120 0.84 -7.55 -10.72
N LEU A 121 -0.14 -6.89 -10.09
CA LEU A 121 -1.25 -6.28 -10.82
C LEU A 121 -0.78 -5.05 -11.60
N SER A 122 0.16 -4.30 -11.03
CA SER A 122 0.88 -3.23 -11.71
C SER A 122 1.59 -3.75 -12.98
N ARG A 123 2.27 -4.91 -12.92
CA ARG A 123 2.87 -5.53 -14.12
C ARG A 123 1.82 -6.00 -15.13
N VAL A 124 0.70 -6.58 -14.69
CA VAL A 124 -0.41 -6.95 -15.57
C VAL A 124 -0.97 -5.72 -16.28
N ALA A 125 -1.12 -4.59 -15.59
CA ALA A 125 -1.59 -3.34 -16.19
C ALA A 125 -0.57 -2.78 -17.19
N GLN A 126 0.71 -2.72 -16.81
CA GLN A 126 1.78 -2.24 -17.69
C GLN A 126 1.94 -3.09 -18.95
N ALA A 127 1.85 -4.42 -18.84
CA ALA A 127 1.99 -5.32 -19.99
C ALA A 127 0.90 -5.11 -21.06
N LYS A 128 -0.26 -4.58 -20.68
CA LYS A 128 -1.33 -4.22 -21.63
C LYS A 128 -1.04 -2.93 -22.39
N LEU A 129 -0.20 -2.03 -21.84
CA LEU A 129 0.02 -0.68 -22.36
C LEU A 129 1.40 -0.53 -23.01
N VAL A 130 2.43 -1.10 -22.41
CA VAL A 130 3.84 -0.98 -22.80
C VAL A 130 4.55 -2.35 -22.70
N PRO A 131 4.09 -3.38 -23.44
CA PRO A 131 4.60 -4.75 -23.31
C PRO A 131 6.12 -4.87 -23.47
N ASP A 132 6.72 -4.09 -24.37
CA ASP A 132 8.17 -4.13 -24.65
C ASP A 132 9.02 -3.56 -23.49
N ALA A 133 8.40 -2.80 -22.57
CA ALA A 133 9.05 -2.24 -21.39
C ALA A 133 8.86 -3.11 -20.13
N VAL A 134 8.11 -4.22 -20.23
CA VAL A 134 7.77 -5.08 -19.09
C VAL A 134 8.59 -6.38 -19.18
N PRO A 135 9.41 -6.72 -18.16
CA PRO A 135 10.11 -8.00 -18.16
C PRO A 135 9.10 -9.13 -18.07
N PRO A 136 9.41 -10.36 -18.55
CA PRO A 136 8.57 -11.51 -18.27
C PRO A 136 8.42 -11.64 -16.75
N PHE A 137 7.22 -11.94 -16.29
CA PHE A 137 6.91 -12.00 -14.87
C PHE A 137 5.87 -13.06 -14.57
N ALA A 138 5.89 -13.58 -13.34
CA ALA A 138 4.91 -14.53 -12.87
C ALA A 138 4.67 -14.43 -11.37
N LEU A 139 3.48 -14.84 -10.95
CA LEU A 139 3.13 -14.97 -9.53
C LEU A 139 3.67 -16.28 -8.98
N ILE A 140 4.24 -16.23 -7.78
CA ILE A 140 4.69 -17.40 -7.03
C ILE A 140 3.77 -17.55 -5.83
N ASP A 141 3.11 -18.70 -5.75
CA ASP A 141 2.40 -19.14 -4.55
C ASP A 141 3.38 -19.77 -3.56
N VAL A 142 3.56 -19.12 -2.41
CA VAL A 142 4.47 -19.60 -1.36
C VAL A 142 3.98 -20.92 -0.75
N ALA A 143 2.66 -21.13 -0.67
CA ALA A 143 2.08 -22.32 -0.04
C ALA A 143 2.16 -23.57 -0.94
N GLN A 144 2.09 -23.37 -2.26
CA GLN A 144 2.14 -24.48 -3.23
C GLN A 144 3.56 -24.88 -3.62
N GLY A 145 4.59 -24.16 -3.17
CA GLY A 145 5.99 -24.45 -3.52
C GLY A 145 6.26 -24.43 -5.02
N THR A 146 5.46 -23.66 -5.77
CA THR A 146 5.32 -23.80 -7.23
C THR A 146 6.68 -23.66 -7.93
N PRO A 147 7.05 -24.55 -8.88
CA PRO A 147 8.21 -24.31 -9.73
C PRO A 147 8.04 -22.98 -10.48
N VAL A 148 9.16 -22.36 -10.86
CA VAL A 148 9.16 -21.13 -11.66
C VAL A 148 8.18 -21.30 -12.83
N PRO A 149 7.15 -20.44 -12.93
CA PRO A 149 6.15 -20.57 -14.00
C PRO A 149 6.79 -20.52 -15.38
N GLY A 150 6.19 -21.23 -16.34
CA GLY A 150 6.73 -21.34 -17.70
C GLY A 150 7.01 -19.98 -18.34
N GLY A 151 8.14 -19.85 -19.03
CA GLY A 151 8.57 -18.61 -19.70
C GLY A 151 9.57 -17.77 -18.91
N LEU A 152 9.91 -18.16 -17.68
CA LEU A 152 10.96 -17.53 -16.88
C LEU A 152 12.23 -18.39 -16.82
N SER A 153 13.39 -17.73 -16.84
CA SER A 153 14.71 -18.36 -16.72
C SER A 153 15.53 -17.64 -15.68
N PHE A 154 16.30 -18.40 -14.88
CA PHE A 154 17.23 -17.82 -13.93
C PHE A 154 18.37 -17.08 -14.64
N PRO A 155 18.91 -16.00 -14.04
CA PRO A 155 18.52 -15.43 -12.75
C PRO A 155 17.21 -14.62 -12.79
N LEU A 156 16.46 -14.66 -11.70
CA LEU A 156 15.20 -13.92 -11.50
C LEU A 156 15.37 -12.82 -10.47
N PHE A 157 14.55 -11.77 -10.56
CA PHE A 157 14.35 -10.82 -9.47
C PHE A 157 13.05 -11.17 -8.75
N VAL A 158 13.14 -11.60 -7.50
CA VAL A 158 12.01 -12.05 -6.69
C VAL A 158 11.73 -11.03 -5.61
N LYS A 159 10.46 -10.66 -5.45
CA LYS A 159 10.01 -9.69 -4.45
C LYS A 159 8.60 -10.05 -3.96
N PRO A 160 8.22 -9.67 -2.73
CA PRO A 160 6.85 -9.83 -2.28
C PRO A 160 5.90 -8.91 -3.05
N VAL A 161 4.67 -9.36 -3.34
CA VAL A 161 3.72 -8.59 -4.18
C VAL A 161 3.39 -7.20 -3.61
N LYS A 162 3.45 -7.07 -2.30
CA LYS A 162 3.47 -5.82 -1.55
C LYS A 162 4.61 -5.85 -0.53
N SER A 163 5.32 -4.75 -0.44
CA SER A 163 6.46 -4.53 0.46
C SER A 163 6.93 -3.10 0.19
N PHE A 164 7.62 -2.50 1.16
CA PHE A 164 8.27 -1.20 1.07
C PHE A 164 9.74 -1.33 1.48
N PHE A 165 10.53 -0.26 1.27
CA PHE A 165 11.97 -0.21 1.55
C PHE A 165 12.80 -1.35 0.93
N SER A 166 12.33 -1.92 -0.19
CA SER A 166 12.95 -3.07 -0.87
C SER A 166 13.07 -4.33 -0.01
N ILE A 167 12.35 -4.44 1.10
CA ILE A 167 12.44 -5.60 1.97
C ILE A 167 11.97 -6.85 1.20
N GLY A 168 12.86 -7.84 1.14
CA GLY A 168 12.60 -9.11 0.49
C GLY A 168 12.82 -9.16 -1.01
N ALA A 169 13.20 -8.04 -1.64
CA ALA A 169 13.56 -7.99 -3.04
C ALA A 169 15.00 -8.49 -3.23
N GLN A 170 15.20 -9.53 -4.05
CA GLN A 170 16.53 -10.08 -4.28
C GLN A 170 16.65 -10.79 -5.63
N LYS A 171 17.89 -10.87 -6.12
CA LYS A 171 18.23 -11.69 -7.28
C LYS A 171 18.39 -13.15 -6.83
N ILE A 172 17.71 -14.06 -7.53
CA ILE A 172 17.73 -15.50 -7.30
C ILE A 172 18.35 -16.17 -8.52
N ALA A 173 19.42 -16.94 -8.34
CA ALA A 173 20.18 -17.54 -9.44
C ALA A 173 19.76 -18.99 -9.75
N SER A 174 18.98 -19.64 -8.89
CA SER A 174 18.58 -21.04 -9.09
C SER A 174 17.26 -21.41 -8.42
N ALA A 175 16.70 -22.56 -8.81
CA ALA A 175 15.50 -23.11 -8.17
C ALA A 175 15.75 -23.49 -6.70
N ALA A 176 16.97 -23.91 -6.37
CA ALA A 176 17.35 -24.22 -4.99
C ALA A 176 17.34 -22.96 -4.10
N GLU A 177 17.86 -21.84 -4.61
CA GLU A 177 17.80 -20.55 -3.90
C GLU A 177 16.36 -20.06 -3.75
N LEU A 178 15.52 -20.24 -4.77
CA LEU A 178 14.09 -19.89 -4.67
C LEU A 178 13.41 -20.72 -3.57
N ALA A 179 13.62 -22.04 -3.56
CA ALA A 179 13.04 -22.93 -2.56
C ALA A 179 13.49 -22.57 -1.13
N ALA A 180 14.75 -22.17 -0.95
CA ALA A 180 15.28 -21.72 0.33
C ALA A 180 14.67 -20.38 0.80
N LEU A 181 14.19 -19.54 -0.14
CA LEU A 181 13.56 -18.25 0.18
C LEU A 181 12.11 -18.39 0.66
N LEU A 182 11.33 -19.31 0.09
CA LEU A 182 9.87 -19.41 0.33
C LEU A 182 9.47 -19.48 1.82
N PRO A 183 10.14 -20.27 2.70
CA PRO A 183 9.72 -20.41 4.10
C PRO A 183 9.67 -19.08 4.87
N ARG A 184 10.50 -18.09 4.50
CA ARG A 184 10.48 -16.74 5.12
C ARG A 184 9.12 -16.06 4.96
N TRP A 185 8.45 -16.29 3.84
CA TRP A 185 7.22 -15.58 3.47
C TRP A 185 5.95 -16.33 3.88
N ALA A 186 6.07 -17.60 4.27
CA ALA A 186 4.92 -18.46 4.61
C ALA A 186 4.11 -17.97 5.83
N LYS A 187 4.72 -17.12 6.68
CA LYS A 187 4.17 -16.61 7.94
C LYS A 187 3.73 -15.13 7.90
N LEU A 188 3.79 -14.46 6.75
CA LEU A 188 3.54 -13.01 6.65
C LEU A 188 2.11 -12.67 6.21
N ASP A 189 1.13 -13.56 6.44
CA ASP A 189 -0.27 -13.39 6.01
C ASP A 189 -0.87 -12.05 6.41
N GLN A 190 -0.67 -11.68 7.67
CA GLN A 190 -1.25 -10.47 8.25
C GLN A 190 -0.70 -9.19 7.63
N PHE A 191 0.50 -9.20 7.03
CA PHE A 191 1.02 -8.04 6.31
C PHE A 191 0.18 -7.71 5.07
N PHE A 192 -0.20 -8.76 4.34
CA PHE A 192 -0.86 -8.63 3.04
C PHE A 192 -2.38 -8.59 3.15
N LEU A 193 -2.93 -9.10 4.27
CA LEU A 193 -4.36 -9.24 4.46
C LEU A 193 -5.13 -7.92 4.31
N PRO A 194 -4.69 -6.77 4.87
CA PRO A 194 -5.43 -5.52 4.67
C PRO A 194 -5.48 -5.11 3.20
N LEU A 195 -4.38 -5.26 2.45
CA LEU A 195 -4.35 -4.96 1.02
C LEU A 195 -5.28 -5.88 0.22
N ASP A 196 -5.28 -7.19 0.50
CA ASP A 196 -6.14 -8.16 -0.21
C ASP A 196 -7.64 -7.88 0.07
N ARG A 197 -7.99 -7.49 1.30
CA ARG A 197 -9.36 -7.06 1.64
C ARG A 197 -9.78 -5.79 0.90
N MET A 198 -8.88 -4.80 0.80
CA MET A 198 -9.16 -3.60 0.01
C MET A 198 -9.29 -3.91 -1.49
N LEU A 199 -8.43 -4.78 -2.04
CA LEU A 199 -8.52 -5.22 -3.44
C LEU A 199 -9.84 -5.95 -3.71
N GLU A 200 -10.27 -6.83 -2.81
CA GLU A 200 -11.56 -7.51 -2.92
C GLU A 200 -12.72 -6.51 -2.90
N ARG A 201 -12.66 -5.50 -2.01
CA ARG A 201 -13.69 -4.48 -1.88
C ARG A 201 -13.79 -3.54 -3.09
N TYR A 202 -12.66 -3.02 -3.55
CA TYR A 202 -12.63 -1.93 -4.54
C TYR A 202 -12.38 -2.41 -5.97
N ALA A 203 -11.69 -3.53 -6.16
CA ALA A 203 -11.35 -4.08 -7.47
C ALA A 203 -12.05 -5.42 -7.76
N GLY A 204 -12.86 -5.94 -6.84
CA GLY A 204 -13.56 -7.23 -6.99
C GLY A 204 -12.61 -8.41 -7.20
N THR A 205 -11.33 -8.28 -6.82
CA THR A 205 -10.28 -9.23 -7.15
C THR A 205 -9.57 -9.71 -5.89
N LYS A 206 -9.30 -11.02 -5.83
CA LYS A 206 -8.56 -11.67 -4.75
C LYS A 206 -7.35 -12.39 -5.30
N ILE A 207 -6.16 -11.95 -4.90
CA ILE A 207 -4.89 -12.57 -5.33
C ILE A 207 -4.32 -13.45 -4.22
N GLY A 208 -4.61 -13.10 -2.96
CA GLY A 208 -4.19 -13.81 -1.77
C GLY A 208 -2.91 -13.24 -1.14
N THR A 209 -2.71 -13.60 0.13
CA THR A 209 -1.70 -13.00 1.02
C THR A 209 -0.31 -13.63 0.94
N LYS A 210 -0.18 -14.84 0.39
CA LYS A 210 1.08 -15.61 0.32
C LYS A 210 1.73 -15.58 -1.05
N ARG A 211 1.95 -14.38 -1.58
CA ARG A 211 2.38 -14.21 -2.97
C ARG A 211 3.70 -13.45 -3.09
N LEU A 212 4.59 -14.00 -3.91
CA LEU A 212 5.73 -13.29 -4.46
C LEU A 212 5.49 -13.06 -5.95
N ILE A 213 6.22 -12.11 -6.53
CA ILE A 213 6.37 -11.97 -7.97
C ILE A 213 7.83 -12.27 -8.32
N ALA A 214 8.02 -13.08 -9.37
CA ALA A 214 9.30 -13.26 -10.03
C ALA A 214 9.30 -12.51 -11.35
N GLU A 215 10.40 -11.84 -11.65
CA GLU A 215 10.60 -11.07 -12.88
C GLU A 215 11.93 -11.44 -13.53
N GLY A 216 11.98 -11.36 -14.87
CA GLY A 216 13.25 -11.28 -15.60
C GLY A 216 14.04 -10.03 -15.21
N LEU A 217 15.36 -10.10 -15.29
CA LEU A 217 16.21 -8.95 -14.96
C LEU A 217 16.13 -7.88 -16.03
N LEU A 218 15.79 -6.66 -15.61
CA LEU A 218 15.93 -5.46 -16.43
C LEU A 218 17.37 -4.94 -16.39
N LYS A 219 17.78 -4.31 -17.49
CA LYS A 219 19.06 -3.61 -17.63
C LYS A 219 18.81 -2.25 -18.27
N GLY A 220 19.57 -1.25 -17.86
CA GLY A 220 19.44 0.11 -18.39
C GLY A 220 19.84 1.15 -17.36
N VAL A 221 19.45 2.40 -17.62
CA VAL A 221 19.60 3.52 -16.68
C VAL A 221 18.32 3.63 -15.87
N GLN A 222 18.44 3.58 -14.55
CA GLN A 222 17.30 3.80 -13.67
C GLN A 222 16.99 5.30 -13.60
N VAL A 223 15.76 5.67 -13.96
CA VAL A 223 15.24 7.03 -13.88
C VAL A 223 13.89 7.01 -13.17
N THR A 224 13.57 8.07 -12.44
CA THR A 224 12.25 8.30 -11.85
C THR A 224 11.62 9.50 -12.57
N VAL A 225 10.39 9.34 -13.05
CA VAL A 225 9.60 10.42 -13.66
C VAL A 225 8.47 10.76 -12.69
N GLU A 226 8.45 12.00 -12.22
CA GLU A 226 7.43 12.51 -11.30
C GLU A 226 6.74 13.73 -11.90
N GLY A 227 5.43 13.84 -11.72
CA GLY A 227 4.65 14.95 -12.24
C GLY A 227 3.15 14.80 -11.95
N TYR A 228 2.42 15.88 -12.20
CA TYR A 228 0.96 15.91 -12.15
C TYR A 228 0.44 16.02 -13.60
N ALA A 229 -0.63 15.31 -13.92
CA ALA A 229 -1.26 15.30 -15.24
C ALA A 229 -2.65 15.94 -15.20
#